data_AF-A0A950YRA7-F1
#
_entry.id   AF-A0A950YRA7-F1
#
_cell.length_a   1.000
_cell.length_b   1.000
_cell.length_c   1.000
_cell.angle_alpha   90.00
_cell.angle_beta   90.00
_cell.angle_gamma   90.00
#
_symmetry.space_group_name_H-M   'P 1'
#
loop_
_entity.id
_entity.type
_entity.pdbx_description
1 polymer ?
#
loop_
_entity_poly.entity_id
_entity_poly.type
_entity_poly.pdbx_seq_one_letter_code
_entity_poly.pdbx_strand_id
1 'polypeptide(L)'
;MAASDSTGVRVIPSFHVHPGHAFEGFELVERPDTVPVLVARCECGAVLDTADACFARCPMCFGRESMCPRCGGTGHVVDHAALEWRARSL
;
A
#
# COMPACT_ATOMS: atom_id res chain seq x y z
N MET A 1 5.25 -0.27 40.71
CA MET A 1 5.59 -0.83 39.39
C MET A 1 4.40 -0.58 38.49
N ALA A 2 4.46 0.44 37.62
CA ALA A 2 3.39 0.73 36.68
C ALA A 2 3.70 0.00 35.36
N ALA A 3 2.84 -0.94 34.98
CA ALA A 3 2.82 -1.50 33.64
C ALA A 3 1.96 -0.55 32.78
N SER A 4 2.61 0.29 31.99
CA SER A 4 1.94 1.01 30.91
C SER A 4 1.92 0.09 29.69
N ASP A 5 0.79 -0.58 29.51
CA ASP A 5 0.51 -1.34 28.30
C ASP A 5 0.14 -0.35 27.20
N SER A 6 1.13 0.02 26.38
CA SER A 6 0.93 0.85 25.20
C SER A 6 0.35 -0.03 24.09
N THR A 7 -0.96 -0.27 24.12
CA THR A 7 -1.69 -0.80 22.97
C THR A 7 -1.68 0.27 21.88
N GLY A 8 -0.56 0.38 21.17
CA GLY A 8 -0.40 1.31 20.07
C GLY A 8 -1.40 0.93 18.98
N VAL A 9 -2.51 1.66 18.90
CA VAL A 9 -3.35 1.69 17.71
C VAL A 9 -2.43 2.17 16.58
N ARG A 10 -1.92 1.23 15.78
CA ARG A 10 -1.20 1.56 14.56
C ARG A 10 -2.24 2.15 13.63
N VAL A 11 -2.27 3.48 13.53
CA VAL A 11 -3.12 4.18 12.57
C VAL A 11 -2.71 3.66 11.20
N ILE A 12 -3.62 2.93 10.55
CA ILE A 12 -3.39 2.50 9.17
C ILE A 12 -3.58 3.76 8.32
N PRO A 13 -2.56 4.16 7.54
CA PRO A 13 -2.68 5.26 6.61
C PRO A 13 -3.91 5.07 5.73
N SER A 14 -4.86 5.99 5.82
CA SER A 14 -6.12 5.94 5.09
C SER A 14 -6.06 6.88 3.90
N PHE A 15 -6.55 6.45 2.75
CA PHE A 15 -6.72 7.30 1.58
C PHE A 15 -8.16 7.81 1.48
N HIS A 16 -8.37 8.89 0.73
CA HIS A 16 -9.67 9.53 0.60
C HIS A 16 -10.51 8.85 -0.47
N VAL A 17 -11.68 8.36 -0.11
CA VAL A 17 -12.70 7.91 -1.09
C VAL A 17 -13.75 9.01 -1.21
N HIS A 18 -13.96 9.54 -2.40
CA HIS A 18 -15.01 10.55 -2.58
C HIS A 18 -16.40 9.92 -2.46
N PRO A 19 -17.41 10.68 -1.97
CA PRO A 19 -18.76 10.17 -1.79
C PRO A 19 -19.36 9.64 -3.10
N GLY A 20 -20.10 8.53 -3.02
CA GLY A 20 -20.94 8.03 -4.11
C GLY A 20 -20.31 7.02 -5.06
N HIS A 21 -19.02 6.67 -4.88
CA HIS A 21 -18.35 5.68 -5.71
C HIS A 21 -17.51 4.71 -4.87
N ALA A 22 -17.43 3.46 -5.31
CA ALA A 22 -16.65 2.42 -4.65
C ALA A 22 -15.15 2.52 -4.96
N PHE A 23 -14.35 2.05 -4.01
CA PHE A 23 -12.92 1.79 -4.22
C PHE A 23 -12.75 0.63 -5.21
N GLU A 24 -11.98 0.84 -6.27
CA GLU A 24 -11.73 -0.17 -7.31
C GLU A 24 -10.53 -1.05 -6.94
N GLY A 25 -9.44 -0.41 -6.51
CA GLY A 25 -8.21 -1.14 -6.24
C GLY A 25 -6.96 -0.27 -6.22
N PHE A 26 -5.81 -0.94 -6.16
CA PHE A 26 -4.49 -0.33 -6.21
C PHE A 26 -3.81 -0.66 -7.53
N GLU A 27 -3.07 0.31 -8.06
CA GLU A 27 -2.17 0.14 -9.20
C GLU A 27 -0.75 0.49 -8.77
N LEU A 28 0.20 -0.40 -9.04
CA LEU A 28 1.62 -0.11 -8.86
C LEU A 28 2.19 0.43 -10.18
N VAL A 29 2.63 1.69 -10.16
CA VAL A 29 3.22 2.36 -11.32
C VAL A 29 4.73 2.41 -11.15
N GLU A 30 5.43 1.64 -11.96
CA GLU A 30 6.88 1.63 -12.03
C GLU A 30 7.35 2.61 -13.11
N ARG A 31 8.32 3.47 -12.79
CA ARG A 31 8.99 4.32 -13.77
C ARG A 31 10.50 4.12 -13.66
N PRO A 32 11.24 4.21 -14.78
CA PRO A 32 12.69 4.24 -14.73
C PRO A 32 13.16 5.37 -13.82
N ASP A 33 14.12 5.09 -12.95
CA ASP A 33 14.82 6.05 -12.09
C ASP A 33 14.00 6.72 -10.97
N THR A 34 12.77 6.27 -10.69
CA THR A 34 12.00 6.74 -9.52
C THR A 34 11.55 5.60 -8.62
N VAL A 35 11.25 5.92 -7.36
CA VAL A 35 10.57 4.97 -6.47
C VAL A 35 9.22 4.60 -7.10
N PRO A 36 8.85 3.31 -7.13
CA PRO A 36 7.53 2.90 -7.61
C PRO A 36 6.44 3.61 -6.82
N VAL A 37 5.36 4.00 -7.48
CA VAL A 37 4.24 4.72 -6.85
C VAL A 37 3.04 3.79 -6.78
N LEU A 38 2.43 3.68 -5.60
CA LEU A 38 1.15 3.00 -5.43
C LEU A 38 0.02 4.03 -5.57
N VAL A 39 -0.91 3.74 -6.47
CA VAL A 39 -2.04 4.60 -6.80
C VAL A 39 -3.32 3.93 -6.32
N ALA A 40 -4.11 4.64 -5.50
CA ALA A 40 -5.47 4.20 -5.15
C ALA A 40 -6.46 4.70 -6.20
N ARG A 41 -7.28 3.80 -6.75
CA ARG A 41 -8.27 4.13 -7.78
C ARG A 41 -9.69 3.97 -7.29
N CYS A 42 -10.52 4.87 -7.79
CA CYS A 42 -11.96 4.77 -7.68
C CYS A 42 -12.56 4.11 -8.91
N GLU A 43 -13.70 3.43 -8.78
CA GLU A 43 -14.40 2.75 -9.89
C GLU A 43 -14.77 3.67 -11.07
N CYS A 44 -14.86 4.98 -10.83
CA CYS A 44 -15.12 5.98 -11.86
C CYS A 44 -13.85 6.33 -12.69
N GLY A 45 -12.72 5.70 -12.39
CA GLY A 45 -11.41 5.92 -13.02
C GLY A 45 -10.58 7.05 -12.39
N ALA A 46 -11.13 7.76 -11.41
CA ALA A 46 -10.40 8.82 -10.70
C ALA A 46 -9.27 8.24 -9.84
N VAL A 47 -8.14 8.95 -9.81
CA VAL A 47 -7.09 8.73 -8.81
C VAL A 47 -7.54 9.37 -7.52
N LEU A 48 -7.59 8.57 -6.45
CA LEU A 48 -7.92 9.03 -5.12
C LEU A 48 -6.69 9.70 -4.49
N ASP A 49 -5.73 8.87 -4.08
CA ASP A 49 -4.46 9.29 -3.49
C ASP A 49 -3.31 8.48 -4.09
N THR A 50 -2.08 8.96 -3.87
CA THR A 50 -0.86 8.25 -4.23
C THR A 50 0.09 8.12 -3.04
N ALA A 51 0.91 7.08 -3.02
CA ALA A 51 1.96 6.88 -2.03
C ALA A 51 3.23 6.36 -2.72
N ASP A 52 4.41 6.69 -2.19
CA ASP A 52 5.61 5.97 -2.61
C ASP A 52 5.48 4.52 -2.10
N ALA A 53 5.73 3.55 -2.97
CA ALA A 53 5.54 2.15 -2.62
C ALA A 53 6.63 1.71 -1.63
N CYS A 54 6.20 1.29 -0.44
CA CYS A 54 7.06 0.61 0.52
C CYS A 54 6.85 -0.90 0.39
N PHE A 55 7.95 -1.64 0.37
CA PHE A 55 7.91 -3.10 0.23
C PHE A 55 8.42 -3.78 1.49
N ALA A 56 7.67 -4.77 1.95
CA ALA A 56 8.12 -5.72 2.95
C ALA A 56 8.44 -7.06 2.28
N ARG A 57 9.28 -7.85 2.96
CA ARG A 57 9.53 -9.24 2.57
C ARG A 57 8.21 -10.02 2.60
N CYS A 58 7.96 -10.84 1.57
CA CYS A 58 6.74 -11.63 1.49
C CYS A 58 6.62 -12.52 2.74
N PRO A 59 5.55 -12.39 3.55
CA PRO A 59 5.41 -13.14 4.80
C PRO A 59 5.06 -14.61 4.58
N MET A 60 4.68 -14.99 3.35
CA MET A 60 4.33 -16.35 2.99
C MET A 60 5.57 -17.16 2.60
N CYS A 61 6.32 -16.72 1.58
CA CYS A 61 7.48 -17.47 1.08
C CYS A 61 8.83 -16.92 1.56
N PHE A 62 8.84 -15.79 2.26
CA PHE A 62 10.06 -15.09 2.68
C PHE A 62 11.04 -14.85 1.51
N GLY A 63 10.54 -14.64 0.29
CA GLY A 63 11.37 -14.44 -0.89
C GLY A 63 12.17 -15.64 -1.37
N ARG A 64 11.76 -16.85 -1.00
CA ARG A 64 12.45 -18.10 -1.40
C ARG A 64 11.78 -18.83 -2.57
N GLU A 65 10.54 -18.48 -2.89
CA GLU A 65 9.76 -19.18 -3.91
C GLU A 65 9.48 -18.27 -5.12
N SER A 66 9.88 -18.72 -6.30
CA SER A 66 9.67 -18.03 -7.58
C SER A 66 8.23 -18.13 -8.10
N MET A 67 7.40 -19.01 -7.55
CA MET A 67 6.00 -19.21 -7.95
C MET A 67 5.00 -18.87 -6.83
N CYS A 68 5.39 -18.04 -5.86
CA CYS A 68 4.51 -17.67 -4.75
C CYS A 68 3.32 -16.84 -5.26
N PRO A 69 2.05 -17.28 -5.06
CA PRO A 69 0.88 -16.59 -5.58
C PRO A 69 0.62 -15.22 -4.94
N ARG A 70 1.21 -14.98 -3.75
CA ARG A 70 1.06 -13.71 -3.03
C ARG A 70 1.96 -12.60 -3.57
N CYS A 71 3.22 -12.91 -3.86
CA CYS A 71 4.20 -11.91 -4.33
C CYS A 71 4.53 -12.06 -5.82
N GLY A 72 3.89 -12.99 -6.54
CA GLY A 72 4.17 -13.27 -7.94
C GLY A 72 5.62 -13.70 -8.20
N GLY A 73 6.30 -14.27 -7.20
CA GLY A 73 7.71 -14.67 -7.29
C GLY A 73 8.75 -13.57 -7.00
N THR A 74 8.34 -12.32 -6.79
CA THR A 74 9.27 -11.19 -6.52
C THR A 74 9.91 -11.25 -5.14
N GLY A 75 9.32 -12.03 -4.23
CA GLY A 75 9.72 -12.12 -2.83
C GLY A 75 9.32 -10.92 -1.96
N HIS A 76 8.63 -9.93 -2.52
CA HIS A 76 8.22 -8.71 -1.84
C HIS A 76 6.72 -8.44 -2.01
N VAL A 77 6.12 -7.76 -1.04
CA VAL A 77 4.73 -7.29 -1.09
C VAL A 77 4.68 -5.86 -0.60
N VAL A 78 3.69 -5.10 -1.06
CA VAL A 78 3.47 -3.75 -0.56
C VAL A 78 3.15 -3.79 0.93
N ASP A 79 3.88 -3.00 1.72
CA ASP A 79 3.59 -2.77 3.12
C ASP A 79 2.63 -1.60 3.27
N HIS A 80 1.33 -1.92 3.23
CA HIS A 80 0.27 -0.92 3.35
C HIS A 80 0.30 -0.14 4.66
N ALA A 81 0.88 -0.69 5.73
CA ALA A 81 0.98 0.00 7.02
C ALA A 81 2.12 1.03 7.05
N ALA A 82 3.05 0.97 6.10
CA ALA A 82 4.17 1.90 5.97
C ALA A 82 3.95 3.00 4.92
N LEU A 83 2.80 3.00 4.23
CA LEU A 83 2.51 3.96 3.17
C LEU A 83 2.20 5.35 3.73
N GLU A 84 2.69 6.38 3.05
CA GLU A 84 2.29 7.77 3.32
C GLU A 84 1.46 8.28 2.15
N TRP A 85 0.13 8.21 2.28
CA TRP A 85 -0.79 8.66 1.26
C TRP A 85 -0.78 10.19 1.14
N ARG A 86 -0.73 10.65 -0.10
CA ARG A 86 -0.81 12.06 -0.46
C ARG A 86 -1.99 12.25 -1.37
N ALA A 87 -2.92 13.11 -0.93
CA ALA A 87 -4.00 13.55 -1.78
C ALA A 87 -3.43 14.22 -3.02
N ARG A 88 -3.98 13.86 -4.18
CA ARG A 88 -3.66 14.60 -5.39
C ARG A 88 -4.31 15.98 -5.23
N SER A 89 -3.51 17.02 -5.01
CA SER A 89 -4.00 18.40 -5.10
C SER A 89 -4.61 18.57 -6.49
N LEU A 90 -5.95 18.67 -6.54
CA LEU A 90 -6.70 19.00 -7.75
C LEU A 90 -6.36 20.42 -8.21
#